data_AF-A0A352RHC1-F1
#
_entry.id   AF-A0A352RHC1-F1
#
_cell.length_a   1.000
_cell.length_b   1.000
_cell.length_c   1.000
_cell.angle_alpha   90.00
_cell.angle_beta   90.00
_cell.angle_gamma   90.00
#
_symmetry.space_group_name_H-M   'P 1'
#
loop_
_entity.id
_entity.type
_entity.pdbx_description
1 polymer ?
#
loop_
_entity_poly.entity_id
_entity_poly.type
_entity_poly.pdbx_seq_one_letter_code
_entity_poly.pdbx_strand_id
1 'polypeptide(L)' 'MAIFGSTSPDWTAPINPNATVLSRNLSCSPCFSRTCRFAHYDCLKRIEPELVLEETLKLLTEKNQTEA' A
#
# COMPACT_ATOMS: atom_id res chain seq x y z
N MET A 1 -7.11 -0.50 -4.74
CA MET A 1 -5.79 -0.60 -4.08
C MET A 1 -5.50 0.66 -3.30
N ALA A 2 -4.87 0.56 -2.14
CA ALA A 2 -4.46 1.69 -1.30
C ALA A 2 -3.01 1.48 -0.83
N ILE A 3 -2.22 2.56 -0.78
CA ILE A 3 -0.80 2.53 -0.42
C ILE A 3 -0.62 3.14 0.97
N PHE A 4 0.09 2.45 1.86
CA PHE A 4 0.33 2.88 3.24
C PHE A 4 1.83 3.01 3.51
N GLY A 5 2.21 4.20 4.00
CA GLY A 5 3.54 4.50 4.53
C GLY A 5 3.47 4.76 6.02
N SER A 6 3.47 6.03 6.43
CA SER A 6 3.49 6.44 7.84
C SER A 6 2.25 6.05 8.64
N THR A 7 1.11 5.78 8.00
CA THR A 7 -0.16 5.39 8.62
C THR A 7 -0.36 3.87 8.58
N SER A 8 -1.21 3.35 9.49
CA SER A 8 -1.54 1.92 9.51
C SER A 8 -2.86 1.61 8.79
N PRO A 9 -2.90 0.57 7.94
CA PRO A 9 -4.15 0.03 7.42
C PRO A 9 -5.04 -0.55 8.53
N ASP A 10 -4.48 -1.02 9.65
CA ASP A 10 -5.28 -1.57 10.76
C ASP A 10 -6.25 -0.53 11.35
N TRP A 11 -5.95 0.77 11.17
CA TRP A 11 -6.75 1.86 11.70
C TRP A 11 -7.62 2.52 10.64
N THR A 12 -7.15 2.55 9.39
CA THR A 12 -7.71 3.41 8.34
C THR A 12 -7.76 2.72 6.97
N ALA A 13 -7.80 1.39 6.94
CA ALA A 13 -7.95 0.63 5.71
C ALA A 13 -9.24 1.03 4.95
N PRO A 14 -9.23 0.90 3.62
CA PRO A 14 -10.45 1.05 2.83
C PRO A 14 -11.53 0.05 3.24
N ILE A 15 -12.79 0.51 3.27
CA ILE A 15 -13.95 -0.33 3.60
C ILE A 15 -14.39 -1.27 2.46
N ASN A 16 -13.85 -1.06 1.25
CA ASN A 16 -14.20 -1.88 0.08
C ASN A 16 -13.56 -3.27 0.24
N PRO A 17 -14.35 -4.37 0.25
CA PRO A 17 -13.83 -5.73 0.44
C PRO A 17 -12.89 -6.17 -0.70
N ASN A 18 -12.99 -5.54 -1.87
CA ASN A 18 -12.14 -5.81 -3.03
C ASN A 18 -10.91 -4.88 -3.09
N ALA A 19 -10.63 -4.12 -2.02
CA ALA A 19 -9.47 -3.25 -1.96
C ALA A 19 -8.26 -3.99 -1.41
N THR A 20 -7.16 -3.95 -2.17
CA THR A 20 -5.85 -4.43 -1.70
C THR A 20 -5.07 -3.31 -1.03
N VAL A 21 -4.38 -3.64 0.05
CA VAL A 21 -3.46 -2.74 0.76
C VAL A 21 -2.03 -3.08 0.36
N LEU A 22 -1.26 -2.07 -0.05
CA LEU A 22 0.16 -2.17 -0.33
C LEU A 22 0.95 -1.36 0.70
N SER A 23 1.88 -2.00 1.38
CA SER A 23 2.77 -1.35 2.36
C SER A 23 4.10 -2.09 2.44
N ARG A 24 5.11 -1.44 3.03
CA ARG A 24 6.39 -2.09 3.35
C ARG A 24 6.53 -2.21 4.87
N ASN A 25 6.78 -3.42 5.35
CA ASN A 25 7.06 -3.67 6.76
C ASN A 25 8.50 -3.23 7.09
N LEU A 26 8.68 -1.94 7.32
CA LEU A 26 9.96 -1.33 7.68
C LEU A 26 9.92 -0.88 9.14
N SER A 27 11.05 -0.96 9.84
CA SER A 27 11.17 -0.51 11.24
C SER A 27 10.78 0.97 11.46
N CYS A 28 10.79 1.80 10.41
CA CYS A 28 10.39 3.19 10.49
C CYS A 28 8.85 3.42 10.42
N SER A 29 8.05 2.37 10.16
CA SER A 29 6.63 2.45 9.84
C SER A 29 5.78 1.37 10.54
N PRO A 30 4.51 1.65 10.89
CA PRO A 30 3.84 2.95 10.84
C PRO A 30 4.38 3.87 11.96
N CYS A 31 4.45 5.17 11.69
CA CYS A 31 4.95 6.16 12.66
C CYS A 31 4.00 7.32 12.95
N PHE A 32 2.93 7.46 12.15
CA PHE A 32 1.92 8.50 12.20
C PHE A 32 2.48 9.94 12.25
N SER A 33 3.73 10.11 11.84
CA SER A 33 4.41 11.41 11.85
C SER A 33 4.15 12.14 10.53
N ARG A 34 3.80 13.43 10.61
CA ARG A 34 3.61 14.30 9.43
C ARG A 34 4.91 14.49 8.65
N THR A 35 6.03 14.57 9.37
CA THR A 35 7.37 14.69 8.82
C THR A 35 8.17 13.46 9.20
N CYS A 36 8.88 12.85 8.24
CA CYS A 36 9.71 11.68 8.51
C CYS A 36 10.88 12.04 9.45
N ARG A 37 10.93 11.42 10.63
CA ARG A 37 12.02 11.58 11.62
C ARG A 37 13.42 11.21 11.12
N PHE A 38 13.50 10.50 10.00
CA PHE A 38 14.75 10.07 9.38
C PHE A 38 15.01 10.75 8.02
N ALA A 39 14.15 11.67 7.59
CA ALA A 39 14.24 12.44 6.35
C ALA A 39 14.33 11.65 5.02
N HIS A 40 14.19 10.32 5.01
CA HIS A 40 14.33 9.52 3.80
C HIS A 40 12.99 9.14 3.14
N TYR A 41 11.92 8.91 3.93
CA TYR A 41 10.58 8.47 3.49
C TYR A 41 10.54 7.09 2.80
N ASP A 42 11.36 6.15 3.27
CA ASP A 42 11.54 4.84 2.61
C ASP A 42 10.28 3.98 2.66
N CYS A 43 9.44 4.17 3.69
CA CYS A 43 8.14 3.52 3.79
C CYS A 43 7.18 3.88 2.64
N LEU A 44 7.47 4.96 1.90
CA LEU A 44 6.78 5.32 0.65
C LEU A 44 7.69 5.13 -0.56
N LYS A 45 8.93 5.61 -0.52
CA LYS A 45 9.83 5.60 -1.68
C LYS A 45 10.19 4.21 -2.15
N ARG A 46 10.31 3.22 -1.26
CA ARG A 46 10.60 1.82 -1.65
C ARG A 46 9.37 1.06 -2.18
N ILE A 47 8.26 1.76 -2.37
CA ILE A 47 7.10 1.30 -3.11
C ILE A 47 7.23 1.92 -4.51
N GLU A 48 8.07 1.28 -5.32
CA GLU A 48 8.37 1.74 -6.67
C GLU A 48 7.15 1.60 -7.59
N PRO A 49 6.97 2.47 -8.60
CA PRO A 49 5.85 2.40 -9.52
C PRO A 49 5.65 1.04 -10.19
N GLU A 50 6.74 0.33 -10.49
CA GLU A 50 6.72 -0.99 -11.13
C GLU A 50 6.02 -2.02 -10.25
N LEU A 51 6.26 -1.99 -8.94
CA LEU A 51 5.56 -2.85 -7.99
C LEU A 51 4.07 -2.53 -7.94
N VAL A 52 3.71 -1.24 -7.95
CA VAL A 52 2.31 -0.80 -7.96
C VAL A 52 1.61 -1.29 -9.23
N LEU A 53 2.28 -1.18 -10.38
CA LEU A 53 1.77 -1.65 -11.67
C LEU A 53 1.55 -3.17 -11.66
N GLU A 54 2.55 -3.94 -11.21
CA GLU A 54 2.47 -5.40 -11.12
C GLU A 54 1.24 -5.83 -10.29
N GLU A 55 1.07 -5.24 -9.11
CA GLU A 55 -0.02 -5.59 -8.21
C GLU A 55 -1.38 -5.13 -8.73
N THR A 56 -1.42 -4.01 -9.45
CA THR A 56 -2.65 -3.57 -10.14
C THR A 56 -3.07 -4.58 -11.20
N LEU A 57 -2.13 -5.06 -12.01
CA LEU A 57 -2.42 -6.02 -13.08
C LEU A 57 -2.93 -7.35 -12.53
N LYS A 58 -2.39 -7.83 -11.42
CA LYS A 58 -2.91 -9.02 -10.71
C LYS A 58 -4.37 -8.84 -10.33
N LEU A 59 -4.72 -7.71 -9.69
CA LEU A 59 -6.09 -7.42 -9.27
C LEU A 59 -7.08 -7.29 -10.43
N LEU A 60 -6.65 -6.72 -11.56
CA LEU A 60 -7.50 -6.63 -12.74
C LEU A 60 -7.73 -8.01 -13.37
N THR A 61 -6.72 -8.87 -13.34
CA THR A 61 -6.80 -10.22 -13.93
C THR A 61 -7.67 -11.15 -13.09
N GLU A 62 -7.55 -11.10 -11.76
CA GLU A 62 -8.35 -11.91 -10.82
C GLU A 62 -9.84 -11.57 -10.89
N LYS A 63 -10.18 -10.28 -11.03
CA LYS A 63 -11.58 -9.84 -11.19
C LYS A 63 -12.24 -10.37 -12.45
N ASN A 64 -11.50 -10.42 -13.55
CA ASN A 64 -12.02 -10.93 -14.82
C ASN A 64 -12.39 -12.43 -14.76
N GLN A 65 -11.94 -13.16 -13.73
CA GLN A 65 -12.28 -14.58 -13.52
C GLN A 65 -13.46 -14.78 -12.56
N THR A 66 -13.81 -13.78 -11.74
CA THR A 66 -14.90 -13.89 -10.75
C THR A 66 -16.25 -13.39 -11.29
N GLU A 67 -16.25 -12.74 -12.44
CA GLU A 67 -17.44 -12.21 -13.12
C GLU A 67 -17.92 -13.09 -14.29
N ALA A 68 -17.38 -14.31 -14.43
CA ALA A 68 -17.75 -15.32 -15.44
C ALA A 68 -18.47 -16.52 -14.82
#